data_AF-A0A060SKQ3-F1
#
_entry.id   AF-A0A060SKQ3-F1
#
_cell.length_a   1.000
_cell.length_b   1.000
_cell.length_c   1.000
_cell.angle_alpha   90.00
_cell.angle_beta   90.00
_cell.angle_gamma   90.00
#
_symmetry.space_group_name_H-M   'P 1'
#
loop_
_entity.id
_entity.type
_entity.pdbx_description
1 polymer ?
#
loop_
_entity_poly.entity_id
_entity_poly.type
_entity_poly.pdbx_seq_one_letter_code
_entity_poly.pdbx_strand_id
1 'polypeptide(L)'
;MEPERPERDVLADGVRVRMADPEPAAVRALAQEADGAADGAAPGGGGERADVLLARVGGRETEQIPQRLDGNPPLPSATGVGNGSSAVSGEVEENAEDELPEYLRPEMWVEGEAATEHVRDSLRNDTGYVTSFLSAGWTNDQITIGNLIYLGMITGRVPILPPFTSYIDAVAQPLPFSEIFDVPRLVRAIDSPVLEWHIVKDLDLAHAHASRDHIGCWNIWEVDNVFSDGPRGNISYTRAPPSVKLIPGYEHDSHSSFWSLAKLAFPQGRADALAKPDENPTRPSEGNQVVLPPDEQLLCYDYLYYVCALEVRAIPHCDVPTPRSE
;
A
#
# COMPACT_ATOMS: atom_id res chain seq x y z
N MET A 1 45.20 -8.71 -54.45
CA MET A 1 46.02 -9.03 -53.26
C MET A 1 45.37 -8.31 -52.09
N GLU A 2 44.39 -8.97 -51.49
CA GLU A 2 43.80 -8.62 -50.19
C GLU A 2 44.23 -9.73 -49.22
N PRO A 3 44.57 -9.43 -47.96
CA PRO A 3 44.97 -10.47 -47.02
C PRO A 3 43.74 -11.15 -46.41
N GLU A 4 43.76 -12.48 -46.46
CA GLU A 4 42.85 -13.40 -45.81
C GLU A 4 42.79 -13.14 -44.29
N ARG A 5 41.57 -13.11 -43.72
CA ARG A 5 41.36 -13.22 -42.27
C ARG A 5 41.27 -14.70 -41.91
N PRO A 6 41.95 -15.17 -40.85
CA PRO A 6 41.82 -16.56 -40.42
C PRO A 6 40.52 -16.75 -39.65
N GLU A 7 39.79 -17.80 -40.05
CA GLU A 7 38.76 -18.47 -39.26
C GLU A 7 39.34 -18.89 -37.90
N ARG A 8 38.59 -18.65 -36.83
CA ARG A 8 38.81 -19.31 -35.53
C ARG A 8 37.57 -20.12 -35.21
N ASP A 9 37.70 -21.42 -35.48
CA ASP A 9 36.97 -22.46 -34.78
C ASP A 9 37.33 -22.43 -33.30
N VAL A 10 36.33 -22.31 -32.43
CA VAL A 10 36.41 -22.74 -31.03
C VAL A 10 35.18 -23.61 -30.77
N LEU A 11 35.42 -24.92 -30.80
CA LEU A 11 34.49 -25.95 -30.38
C LEU A 11 34.68 -26.23 -28.88
N ALA A 12 33.54 -26.26 -28.19
CA ALA A 12 33.19 -27.05 -27.00
C ALA A 12 34.04 -26.93 -25.71
N ASP A 13 33.39 -26.45 -24.64
CA ASP A 13 33.00 -27.38 -23.58
C ASP A 13 31.74 -26.89 -22.85
N GLY A 14 30.69 -27.72 -22.91
CA GLY A 14 29.38 -27.46 -22.34
C GLY A 14 29.24 -28.07 -20.96
N VAL A 15 28.95 -27.24 -19.97
CA VAL A 15 28.32 -27.67 -18.72
C VAL A 15 26.94 -27.05 -18.66
N ARG A 16 25.95 -27.85 -19.08
CA ARG A 16 24.52 -27.51 -19.00
C ARG A 16 24.03 -27.90 -17.61
N VAL A 17 24.02 -26.94 -16.67
CA VAL A 17 23.33 -27.14 -15.38
C VAL A 17 21.84 -27.08 -15.66
N ARG A 18 21.19 -28.25 -15.69
CA ARG A 18 19.73 -28.33 -15.62
C ARG A 18 19.35 -27.99 -14.18
N MET A 19 18.93 -26.76 -13.93
CA MET A 19 18.07 -26.49 -12.79
C MET A 19 16.71 -27.11 -13.10
N ALA A 20 16.21 -27.94 -12.20
CA ALA A 20 14.91 -28.55 -12.33
C ALA A 20 13.85 -27.44 -12.29
N ASP A 21 13.03 -27.35 -13.34
CA ASP A 21 11.84 -26.52 -13.36
C ASP A 21 10.92 -26.98 -12.21
N PRO A 22 10.47 -26.09 -11.31
CA PRO A 22 9.41 -26.44 -10.38
C PRO A 22 8.10 -26.65 -11.15
N GLU A 23 7.35 -27.69 -10.77
CA GLU A 23 6.09 -28.06 -11.42
C GLU A 23 5.12 -26.86 -11.55
N PRO A 24 4.49 -26.65 -12.72
CA PRO A 24 3.55 -25.54 -12.97
C PRO A 24 2.26 -25.57 -12.14
N ALA A 25 1.99 -26.65 -11.40
CA ALA A 25 0.72 -26.85 -10.71
C ALA A 25 0.62 -26.08 -9.38
N ALA A 26 1.75 -25.85 -8.69
CA ALA A 26 1.75 -25.14 -7.40
C ALA A 26 1.65 -23.61 -7.56
N VAL A 27 2.07 -23.06 -8.71
CA VAL A 27 2.12 -21.61 -8.96
C VAL A 27 0.74 -21.03 -9.32
N ARG A 28 -0.19 -21.84 -9.82
CA ARG A 28 -1.58 -21.38 -10.09
C ARG A 28 -2.42 -21.19 -8.84
N ALA A 29 -2.13 -21.92 -7.76
CA ALA A 29 -2.96 -21.88 -6.54
C ALA A 29 -2.79 -20.58 -5.74
N LEU A 30 -1.59 -19.96 -5.76
CA LEU A 30 -1.32 -18.71 -5.03
C LEU A 30 -1.73 -17.45 -5.80
N ALA A 31 -1.85 -17.51 -7.13
CA ALA A 31 -2.34 -16.40 -7.94
C ALA A 31 -3.89 -16.32 -7.97
N GLN A 32 -4.59 -17.44 -7.77
CA GLN A 32 -6.07 -17.48 -7.85
C GLN A 32 -6.78 -17.03 -6.56
N GLU A 33 -6.11 -16.94 -5.41
CA GLU A 33 -6.74 -16.42 -4.18
C GLU A 33 -6.87 -14.89 -4.17
N ALA A 34 -6.21 -14.17 -5.09
CA ALA A 34 -6.28 -12.71 -5.20
C ALA A 34 -7.32 -12.18 -6.22
N ASP A 35 -7.88 -13.05 -7.07
CA ASP A 35 -8.73 -12.66 -8.22
C ASP A 35 -10.22 -13.06 -8.05
N GLY A 36 -10.60 -13.61 -6.89
CA GLY A 36 -11.92 -14.21 -6.67
C GLY A 36 -13.05 -13.27 -6.22
N ALA A 37 -12.95 -11.96 -6.43
CA ALA A 37 -13.91 -10.99 -5.89
C ALA A 37 -14.35 -9.91 -6.89
N ALA A 38 -14.58 -10.26 -8.15
CA ALA A 38 -15.33 -9.40 -9.08
C ALA A 38 -15.84 -10.21 -10.27
N ASP A 39 -17.01 -10.84 -10.16
CA ASP A 39 -17.93 -11.00 -11.29
C ASP A 39 -19.26 -11.64 -10.85
N GLY A 40 -20.35 -10.90 -11.02
CA GLY A 40 -21.67 -11.36 -10.62
C GLY A 40 -22.80 -10.49 -11.16
N ALA A 41 -22.98 -10.45 -12.50
CA ALA A 41 -24.26 -10.04 -13.09
C ALA A 41 -24.42 -10.52 -14.54
N ALA A 42 -25.17 -11.61 -14.76
CA ALA A 42 -26.07 -11.77 -15.91
C ALA A 42 -27.04 -12.96 -15.73
N PRO A 43 -28.23 -12.96 -16.36
CA PRO A 43 -29.41 -13.65 -15.85
C PRO A 43 -29.82 -14.91 -16.64
N GLY A 44 -30.57 -15.78 -15.95
CA GLY A 44 -31.78 -16.43 -16.47
C GLY A 44 -31.65 -17.53 -17.53
N GLY A 45 -31.94 -18.78 -17.13
CA GLY A 45 -32.27 -19.85 -18.07
C GLY A 45 -32.52 -21.17 -17.35
N GLY A 46 -33.78 -21.58 -17.26
CA GLY A 46 -34.22 -22.81 -16.59
C GLY A 46 -33.86 -24.10 -17.33
N GLY A 47 -33.95 -25.23 -16.63
CA GLY A 47 -33.84 -26.55 -17.24
C GLY A 47 -33.60 -27.67 -16.23
N GLU A 48 -34.64 -28.46 -16.01
CA GLU A 48 -34.76 -29.67 -15.20
C GLU A 48 -33.73 -30.80 -15.46
N ARG A 49 -33.60 -31.67 -14.43
CA ARG A 49 -33.10 -33.06 -14.36
C ARG A 49 -31.58 -33.29 -14.22
N ALA A 50 -31.18 -33.88 -13.08
CA ALA A 50 -31.00 -35.33 -12.95
C ALA A 50 -30.50 -35.71 -11.55
N ASP A 51 -31.24 -36.62 -10.90
CA ASP A 51 -30.76 -37.44 -9.80
C ASP A 51 -29.68 -38.43 -10.27
N VAL A 52 -28.93 -38.95 -9.27
CA VAL A 52 -28.02 -40.11 -9.29
C VAL A 52 -26.54 -39.79 -9.59
N LEU A 53 -25.75 -39.59 -8.52
CA LEU A 53 -24.56 -40.42 -8.22
C LEU A 53 -23.98 -40.10 -6.84
N LEU A 54 -24.33 -40.95 -5.86
CA LEU A 54 -23.60 -41.16 -4.63
C LEU A 54 -22.34 -41.99 -4.95
N ALA A 55 -21.14 -41.48 -4.63
CA ALA A 55 -20.15 -42.19 -3.82
C ALA A 55 -18.76 -41.51 -3.82
N ARG A 56 -18.13 -41.52 -2.63
CA ARG A 56 -16.71 -41.33 -2.31
C ARG A 56 -16.19 -39.90 -2.17
N VAL A 57 -16.34 -39.37 -0.96
CA VAL A 57 -15.34 -38.48 -0.36
C VAL A 57 -14.91 -39.10 0.98
N GLY A 58 -13.62 -39.35 1.11
CA GLY A 58 -12.99 -39.88 2.32
C GLY A 58 -13.00 -38.85 3.44
N GLY A 59 -13.19 -39.35 4.66
CA GLY A 59 -13.23 -38.55 5.87
C GLY A 59 -11.90 -37.83 6.13
N ARG A 60 -11.99 -36.54 6.43
CA ARG A 60 -11.01 -35.82 7.23
C ARG A 60 -11.66 -35.58 8.59
N GLU A 61 -11.02 -36.08 9.63
CA GLU A 61 -11.35 -35.84 11.02
C GLU A 61 -11.34 -34.33 11.29
N THR A 62 -12.49 -33.81 11.72
CA THR A 62 -12.61 -32.49 12.34
C THR A 62 -12.09 -32.59 13.76
N GLU A 63 -10.92 -31.99 14.00
CA GLU A 63 -10.37 -31.79 15.34
C GLU A 63 -11.30 -30.82 16.09
N GLN A 64 -12.04 -31.37 17.05
CA GLN A 64 -12.94 -30.60 17.92
C GLN A 64 -12.10 -29.82 18.94
N ILE A 65 -12.06 -28.50 18.79
CA ILE A 65 -11.55 -27.59 19.80
C ILE A 65 -12.56 -27.55 20.97
N PRO A 66 -12.17 -27.84 22.22
CA PRO A 66 -13.10 -27.79 23.35
C PRO A 66 -13.56 -26.35 23.61
N GLN A 67 -14.85 -26.10 23.41
CA GLN A 67 -15.52 -24.93 23.94
C GLN A 67 -15.75 -25.13 25.44
N ARG A 68 -14.95 -24.46 26.28
CA ARG A 68 -15.44 -23.90 27.56
C ARG A 68 -14.42 -22.99 28.23
N LEU A 69 -14.81 -21.73 28.41
CA LEU A 69 -14.62 -20.98 29.64
C LEU A 69 -15.78 -19.98 29.74
N ASP A 70 -16.92 -20.51 30.22
CA ASP A 70 -17.99 -19.71 30.80
C ASP A 70 -17.41 -18.97 32.02
N GLY A 71 -17.34 -17.64 31.98
CA GLY A 71 -16.74 -16.87 33.06
C GLY A 71 -16.84 -15.36 32.93
N ASN A 72 -17.94 -14.82 32.41
CA ASN A 72 -18.23 -13.40 32.60
C ASN A 72 -18.86 -13.20 33.98
N PRO A 73 -18.29 -12.39 34.87
CA PRO A 73 -18.95 -12.02 36.13
C PRO A 73 -20.22 -11.20 35.83
N PRO A 74 -21.28 -11.33 36.65
CA PRO A 74 -22.50 -10.57 36.45
C PRO A 74 -22.24 -9.07 36.65
N LEU A 75 -22.77 -8.27 35.72
CA LEU A 75 -22.89 -6.83 35.84
C LEU A 75 -23.66 -6.47 37.13
N PRO A 76 -23.18 -5.52 37.95
CA PRO A 76 -23.91 -5.10 39.13
C PRO A 76 -25.20 -4.37 38.74
N SER A 77 -26.31 -4.84 39.32
CA SER A 77 -27.65 -4.29 39.17
C SER A 77 -27.71 -2.84 39.68
N ALA A 78 -28.07 -1.92 38.79
CA ALA A 78 -28.38 -0.55 39.14
C ALA A 78 -29.72 -0.48 39.91
N THR A 79 -29.65 -0.26 41.22
CA THR A 79 -30.77 0.29 42.01
C THR A 79 -30.20 1.25 43.04
N GLY A 80 -30.65 2.51 43.00
CA GLY A 80 -30.19 3.53 43.95
C GLY A 80 -30.57 4.95 43.54
N VAL A 81 -31.86 5.26 43.60
CA VAL A 81 -32.40 6.62 43.53
C VAL A 81 -31.89 7.43 44.72
N GLY A 82 -31.21 8.55 44.46
CA GLY A 82 -30.81 9.55 45.44
C GLY A 82 -30.95 10.95 44.87
N ASN A 83 -32.11 11.56 45.11
CA ASN A 83 -32.39 12.97 44.80
C ASN A 83 -31.52 13.87 45.69
N GLY A 84 -30.55 14.55 45.08
CA GLY A 84 -29.69 15.53 45.74
C GLY A 84 -29.37 16.68 44.79
N SER A 85 -30.30 17.64 44.70
CA SER A 85 -30.08 18.90 44.01
C SER A 85 -29.03 19.73 44.77
N SER A 86 -27.85 19.86 44.19
CA SER A 86 -26.89 20.91 44.52
C SER A 86 -26.23 21.33 43.22
N ALA A 87 -26.69 22.48 42.72
CA ALA A 87 -26.07 23.19 41.62
C ALA A 87 -24.68 23.64 42.05
N VAL A 88 -23.68 22.80 41.75
CA VAL A 88 -22.28 23.20 41.69
C VAL A 88 -22.03 23.55 40.24
N SER A 89 -22.07 24.85 39.93
CA SER A 89 -21.50 25.42 38.72
C SER A 89 -19.97 25.32 38.84
N GLY A 90 -19.45 24.11 38.65
CA GLY A 90 -18.04 23.91 38.35
C GLY A 90 -17.86 24.24 36.89
N GLU A 91 -17.22 25.37 36.61
CA GLU A 91 -16.54 25.57 35.33
C GLU A 91 -15.62 24.35 35.19
N VAL A 92 -15.97 23.45 34.27
CA VAL A 92 -15.05 22.41 33.84
C VAL A 92 -13.93 23.20 33.19
N GLU A 93 -12.81 23.38 33.90
CA GLU A 93 -11.52 23.65 33.28
C GLU A 93 -11.31 22.49 32.31
N GLU A 94 -11.80 22.68 31.10
CA GLU A 94 -11.51 21.86 29.93
C GLU A 94 -10.00 21.87 29.83
N ASN A 95 -9.38 20.75 30.24
CA ASN A 95 -7.95 20.66 30.47
C ASN A 95 -7.21 21.13 29.21
N ALA A 96 -6.56 22.30 29.30
CA ALA A 96 -5.66 22.81 28.27
C ALA A 96 -4.49 21.85 27.94
N GLU A 97 -4.35 20.75 28.68
CA GLU A 97 -3.38 19.68 28.46
C GLU A 97 -3.72 18.74 27.28
N ASP A 98 -4.94 18.79 26.72
CA ASP A 98 -5.31 17.88 25.61
C ASP A 98 -5.15 18.49 24.20
N GLU A 99 -4.92 19.80 24.11
CA GLU A 99 -4.67 20.44 22.82
C GLU A 99 -3.31 20.04 22.26
N LEU A 100 -3.28 19.66 20.98
CA LEU A 100 -2.03 19.43 20.26
C LEU A 100 -1.19 20.72 20.22
N PRO A 101 0.15 20.63 20.30
CA PRO A 101 1.03 21.72 19.93
C PRO A 101 0.67 22.26 18.55
N GLU A 102 0.77 23.57 18.34
CA GLU A 102 0.35 24.23 17.08
C GLU A 102 0.94 23.54 15.84
N TYR A 103 2.24 23.22 15.85
CA TYR A 103 2.91 22.53 14.74
C TYR A 103 2.45 21.09 14.49
N LEU A 104 1.62 20.49 15.35
CA LEU A 104 1.04 19.16 15.16
C LEU A 104 -0.45 19.22 14.79
N ARG A 105 -1.07 20.41 14.82
CA ARG A 105 -2.49 20.59 14.50
C ARG A 105 -2.71 20.49 12.98
N PRO A 106 -3.68 19.69 12.50
CA PRO A 106 -3.94 19.52 11.07
C PRO A 106 -4.12 20.84 10.31
N GLU A 107 -4.76 21.83 10.92
CA GLU A 107 -5.09 23.14 10.33
C GLU A 107 -3.83 23.94 9.97
N MET A 108 -2.70 23.66 10.61
CA MET A 108 -1.42 24.32 10.28
C MET A 108 -0.78 23.76 9.00
N TRP A 109 -1.24 22.61 8.52
CA TRP A 109 -0.66 21.86 7.40
C TRP A 109 -1.57 21.80 6.18
N VAL A 110 -2.69 22.51 6.17
CA VAL A 110 -3.58 22.66 5.01
C VAL A 110 -3.80 24.14 4.69
N GLU A 111 -4.31 24.42 3.50
CA GLU A 111 -4.75 25.75 3.08
C GLU A 111 -6.25 25.90 3.34
N GLY A 112 -6.65 27.02 3.95
CA GLY A 112 -8.04 27.28 4.31
C GLY A 112 -8.52 26.58 5.57
N GLU A 113 -9.80 26.80 5.90
CA GLU A 113 -10.43 26.28 7.13
C GLU A 113 -11.15 24.93 6.94
N ALA A 114 -11.38 24.52 5.69
CA ALA A 114 -12.16 23.33 5.36
C ALA A 114 -11.62 22.61 4.13
N ALA A 115 -11.84 21.29 4.09
CA ALA A 115 -11.51 20.45 2.95
C ALA A 115 -12.21 20.94 1.68
N THR A 116 -11.50 20.90 0.55
CA THR A 116 -11.99 21.36 -0.74
C THR A 116 -12.39 20.20 -1.64
N GLU A 117 -13.08 20.49 -2.74
CA GLU A 117 -13.43 19.48 -3.75
C GLU A 117 -12.20 18.80 -4.37
N HIS A 118 -11.14 19.56 -4.58
CA HIS A 118 -9.87 19.09 -5.14
C HIS A 118 -8.79 19.05 -4.08
N VAL A 119 -8.01 17.96 -4.04
CA VAL A 119 -6.95 17.80 -3.04
C VAL A 119 -5.96 18.95 -3.07
N ARG A 120 -5.62 19.43 -4.28
CA ARG A 120 -4.59 20.46 -4.48
C ARG A 120 -4.95 21.80 -3.86
N ASP A 121 -6.23 22.12 -3.81
CA ASP A 121 -6.69 23.40 -3.28
C ASP A 121 -6.55 23.46 -1.74
N SER A 122 -6.48 22.29 -1.08
CA SER A 122 -6.24 22.17 0.37
C SER A 122 -4.74 22.07 0.74
N LEU A 123 -3.83 21.90 -0.23
CA LEU A 123 -2.40 21.71 0.08
C LEU A 123 -1.64 23.02 0.10
N ARG A 124 -0.81 23.22 1.12
CA ARG A 124 0.09 24.38 1.20
C ARG A 124 1.20 24.27 0.15
N ASN A 125 1.57 25.40 -0.44
CA ASN A 125 2.62 25.46 -1.46
C ASN A 125 4.05 25.30 -0.91
N ASP A 126 4.24 25.47 0.40
CA ASP A 126 5.54 25.39 1.08
C ASP A 126 5.80 24.01 1.72
N THR A 127 4.85 23.09 1.60
CA THR A 127 4.85 21.82 2.32
C THR A 127 4.86 20.64 1.35
N GLY A 128 5.73 19.66 1.62
CA GLY A 128 5.72 18.38 0.94
C GLY A 128 4.80 17.40 1.66
N TYR A 129 3.99 16.66 0.90
CA TYR A 129 3.07 15.64 1.38
C TYR A 129 3.43 14.28 0.80
N VAL A 130 3.01 13.21 1.47
CA VAL A 130 3.11 11.85 0.94
C VAL A 130 1.81 11.07 1.16
N THR A 131 1.37 10.31 0.18
CA THR A 131 0.18 9.45 0.27
C THR A 131 0.42 8.10 -0.40
N SER A 132 -0.46 7.15 -0.09
CA SER A 132 -0.58 5.86 -0.78
C SER A 132 -2.04 5.43 -0.84
N PHE A 133 -2.33 4.37 -1.58
CA PHE A 133 -3.64 3.71 -1.58
C PHE A 133 -3.56 2.35 -0.88
N LEU A 134 -4.70 1.88 -0.41
CA LEU A 134 -4.87 0.61 0.28
C LEU A 134 -5.44 -0.43 -0.68
N SER A 135 -4.91 -1.65 -0.65
CA SER A 135 -5.27 -2.68 -1.64
C SER A 135 -4.85 -4.09 -1.19
N ALA A 136 -4.99 -4.43 0.10
CA ALA A 136 -4.44 -5.72 0.56
C ALA A 136 -5.18 -6.38 1.74
N GLY A 137 -6.34 -5.87 2.15
CA GLY A 137 -7.05 -6.38 3.33
C GLY A 137 -6.57 -5.74 4.63
N TRP A 138 -7.38 -5.85 5.67
CA TRP A 138 -7.23 -5.12 6.94
C TRP A 138 -5.81 -5.06 7.54
N THR A 139 -5.16 -6.21 7.75
CA THR A 139 -3.81 -6.24 8.36
C THR A 139 -2.77 -5.59 7.47
N ASN A 140 -2.86 -5.83 6.16
CA ASN A 140 -1.89 -5.32 5.20
C ASN A 140 -2.08 -3.80 5.00
N ASP A 141 -3.31 -3.32 5.10
CA ASP A 141 -3.65 -1.89 5.09
C ASP A 141 -3.05 -1.16 6.30
N GLN A 142 -3.11 -1.76 7.50
CA GLN A 142 -2.43 -1.19 8.68
C GLN A 142 -0.91 -1.10 8.50
N ILE A 143 -0.29 -2.16 7.97
CA ILE A 143 1.17 -2.16 7.68
C ILE A 143 1.50 -1.09 6.63
N THR A 144 0.68 -0.96 5.58
CA THR A 144 0.81 0.05 4.54
C THR A 144 0.77 1.47 5.12
N ILE A 145 -0.16 1.75 6.05
CA ILE A 145 -0.25 3.03 6.75
C ILE A 145 1.01 3.29 7.60
N GLY A 146 1.49 2.29 8.35
CA GLY A 146 2.73 2.42 9.10
C GLY A 146 3.94 2.74 8.21
N ASN A 147 4.05 2.06 7.06
CA ASN A 147 5.09 2.30 6.07
C ASN A 147 4.98 3.70 5.44
N LEU A 148 3.75 4.16 5.17
CA LEU A 148 3.49 5.51 4.67
C LEU A 148 3.92 6.60 5.66
N ILE A 149 3.57 6.45 6.95
CA ILE A 149 3.99 7.37 8.01
C ILE A 149 5.51 7.42 8.09
N TYR A 150 6.16 6.26 8.11
CA TYR A 150 7.62 6.18 8.17
C TYR A 150 8.28 6.84 6.94
N LEU A 151 7.73 6.65 5.74
CA LEU A 151 8.18 7.36 4.54
C LEU A 151 8.03 8.88 4.67
N GLY A 152 6.90 9.36 5.23
CA GLY A 152 6.71 10.77 5.53
C GLY A 152 7.84 11.32 6.41
N MET A 153 8.12 10.62 7.50
CA MET A 153 9.18 11.01 8.45
C MET A 153 10.56 11.08 7.78
N ILE A 154 10.98 10.03 7.05
CA ILE A 154 12.33 10.01 6.45
C ILE A 154 12.49 10.89 5.22
N THR A 155 11.38 11.36 4.62
CA THR A 155 11.39 12.28 3.48
C THR A 155 11.09 13.73 3.86
N GLY A 156 10.80 14.00 5.14
CA GLY A 156 10.43 15.34 5.63
C GLY A 156 9.09 15.82 5.07
N ARG A 157 8.14 14.90 4.88
CA ARG A 157 6.82 15.15 4.29
C ARG A 157 5.71 14.81 5.27
N VAL A 158 4.60 15.52 5.18
CA VAL A 158 3.39 15.24 5.96
C VAL A 158 2.64 14.05 5.33
N PRO A 159 2.49 12.91 6.02
CA PRO A 159 1.71 11.79 5.50
C PRO A 159 0.21 12.12 5.51
N ILE A 160 -0.46 11.82 4.39
CA ILE A 160 -1.93 11.89 4.22
C ILE A 160 -2.45 10.45 4.19
N LEU A 161 -3.14 10.04 5.26
CA LEU A 161 -3.59 8.66 5.45
C LEU A 161 -4.87 8.38 4.67
N PRO A 162 -4.89 7.32 3.83
CA PRO A 162 -6.11 6.86 3.18
C PRO A 162 -7.08 6.26 4.22
N PRO A 163 -8.41 6.41 4.00
CA PRO A 163 -9.38 5.68 4.79
C PRO A 163 -9.28 4.19 4.50
N PHE A 164 -9.64 3.34 5.46
CA PHE A 164 -9.74 1.91 5.25
C PHE A 164 -10.86 1.59 4.27
N THR A 165 -10.53 0.84 3.23
CA THR A 165 -11.48 0.36 2.21
C THR A 165 -11.59 -1.17 2.19
N SER A 166 -10.64 -1.89 2.79
CA SER A 166 -10.58 -3.36 2.77
C SER A 166 -11.11 -4.01 4.06
N TYR A 167 -12.11 -3.42 4.71
CA TYR A 167 -12.67 -3.88 5.99
C TYR A 167 -14.07 -4.48 5.80
N ILE A 168 -14.38 -5.56 6.55
CA ILE A 168 -15.61 -6.37 6.78
C ILE A 168 -16.75 -6.46 5.71
N ASP A 169 -16.90 -5.57 4.74
CA ASP A 169 -17.80 -5.68 3.59
C ASP A 169 -17.33 -4.76 2.44
N ALA A 170 -17.26 -5.27 1.20
CA ALA A 170 -16.83 -4.50 0.02
C ALA A 170 -17.79 -3.35 -0.33
N VAL A 171 -18.98 -3.31 0.27
CA VAL A 171 -19.99 -2.25 0.10
C VAL A 171 -19.90 -1.17 1.19
N ALA A 172 -19.05 -1.35 2.19
CA ALA A 172 -18.94 -0.41 3.29
C ALA A 172 -18.30 0.92 2.83
N GLN A 173 -18.79 2.02 3.40
CA GLN A 173 -18.22 3.36 3.16
C GLN A 173 -16.75 3.40 3.60
N PRO A 174 -15.85 4.14 2.95
CA PRO A 174 -14.48 4.26 3.43
C PRO A 174 -14.46 4.72 4.91
N LEU A 175 -13.72 4.00 5.76
CA LEU A 175 -13.67 4.27 7.20
C LEU A 175 -12.43 5.11 7.53
N PRO A 176 -12.56 6.35 8.03
CA PRO A 176 -11.42 7.17 8.44
C PRO A 176 -10.52 6.45 9.44
N PHE A 177 -9.23 6.76 9.41
CA PHE A 177 -8.25 6.15 10.31
C PHE A 177 -8.52 6.55 11.76
N SER A 178 -8.95 7.80 12.00
CA SER A 178 -9.31 8.34 13.31
C SER A 178 -10.53 7.68 13.97
N GLU A 179 -11.38 6.98 13.22
CA GLU A 179 -12.52 6.24 13.79
C GLU A 179 -12.06 5.01 14.61
N ILE A 180 -10.84 4.52 14.37
CA ILE A 180 -10.29 3.34 15.04
C ILE A 180 -9.08 3.71 15.91
N PHE A 181 -8.27 4.66 15.45
CA PHE A 181 -7.01 5.00 16.08
C PHE A 181 -7.02 6.44 16.61
N ASP A 182 -6.45 6.63 17.79
CA ASP A 182 -6.26 7.95 18.39
C ASP A 182 -5.12 8.69 17.67
N VAL A 183 -5.49 9.45 16.62
CA VAL A 183 -4.56 10.27 15.82
C VAL A 183 -3.86 11.33 16.66
N PRO A 184 -4.53 12.11 17.53
CA PRO A 184 -3.84 13.05 18.42
C PRO A 184 -2.74 12.39 19.26
N ARG A 185 -2.99 11.21 19.84
CA ARG A 185 -1.96 10.47 20.56
C ARG A 185 -0.82 10.01 19.64
N LEU A 186 -1.13 9.55 18.44
CA LEU A 186 -0.12 9.15 17.45
C LEU A 186 0.80 10.31 17.08
N VAL A 187 0.26 11.46 16.66
CA VAL A 187 1.05 12.62 16.23
C VAL A 187 1.93 13.16 17.36
N ARG A 188 1.44 13.16 18.61
CA ARG A 188 2.25 13.50 19.80
C ARG A 188 3.40 12.52 20.00
N ALA A 189 3.14 11.22 19.82
CA ALA A 189 4.13 10.18 20.07
C ALA A 189 5.26 10.18 19.02
N ILE A 190 4.95 10.48 17.76
CA ILE A 190 5.95 10.55 16.68
C ILE A 190 6.53 11.95 16.47
N ASP A 191 6.00 12.96 17.17
CA ASP A 191 6.35 14.38 17.05
C ASP A 191 6.35 14.88 15.60
N SER A 192 5.34 14.46 14.84
CA SER A 192 5.18 14.78 13.42
C SER A 192 3.69 14.89 13.09
N PRO A 193 3.29 15.86 12.25
CA PRO A 193 1.91 15.95 11.79
C PRO A 193 1.54 14.75 10.94
N VAL A 194 0.25 14.41 10.97
CA VAL A 194 -0.38 13.40 10.12
C VAL A 194 -1.74 13.97 9.70
N LEU A 195 -2.05 13.88 8.42
CA LEU A 195 -3.35 14.27 7.87
C LEU A 195 -4.12 13.02 7.44
N GLU A 196 -5.43 13.16 7.29
CA GLU A 196 -6.30 12.15 6.69
C GLU A 196 -6.93 12.70 5.42
N TRP A 197 -7.31 11.83 4.49
CA TRP A 197 -7.87 12.26 3.20
C TRP A 197 -9.11 13.15 3.32
N HIS A 198 -9.97 12.92 4.31
CA HIS A 198 -11.16 13.74 4.52
C HIS A 198 -10.84 15.18 4.99
N ILE A 199 -9.62 15.43 5.47
CA ILE A 199 -9.14 16.77 5.87
C ILE A 199 -8.71 17.58 4.64
N VAL A 200 -8.18 16.92 3.61
CA VAL A 200 -7.66 17.58 2.39
C VAL A 200 -8.61 17.48 1.20
N LYS A 201 -9.68 16.70 1.32
CA LYS A 201 -10.68 16.54 0.27
C LYS A 201 -12.07 16.26 0.82
N ASP A 202 -13.02 17.08 0.43
CA ASP A 202 -14.44 16.84 0.64
C ASP A 202 -14.93 15.78 -0.37
N LEU A 203 -15.07 14.55 0.11
CA LEU A 203 -15.48 13.42 -0.72
C LEU A 203 -16.95 13.51 -1.16
N ASP A 204 -17.81 14.10 -0.34
CA ASP A 204 -19.24 14.24 -0.64
C ASP A 204 -19.45 15.27 -1.75
N LEU A 205 -18.78 16.42 -1.64
CA LEU A 205 -18.79 17.46 -2.67
C LEU A 205 -18.19 16.94 -3.98
N ALA A 206 -17.03 16.27 -3.91
CA ALA A 206 -16.42 15.69 -5.10
C ALA A 206 -17.30 14.63 -5.78
N HIS A 207 -18.00 13.81 -4.98
CA HIS A 207 -18.96 12.85 -5.51
C HIS A 207 -20.16 13.56 -6.17
N ALA A 208 -20.74 14.56 -5.51
CA ALA A 208 -21.89 15.30 -6.03
C ALA A 208 -21.60 16.00 -7.37
N HIS A 209 -20.37 16.49 -7.55
CA HIS A 209 -19.93 17.16 -8.77
C HIS A 209 -19.27 16.21 -9.79
N ALA A 210 -19.15 14.92 -9.45
CA ALA A 210 -18.42 13.92 -10.23
C ALA A 210 -16.98 14.34 -10.57
N SER A 211 -16.33 15.08 -9.68
CA SER A 211 -14.97 15.54 -9.87
C SER A 211 -13.94 14.49 -9.48
N ARG A 212 -12.81 14.53 -10.19
CA ARG A 212 -11.70 13.61 -10.01
C ARG A 212 -10.42 14.42 -9.92
N ASP A 213 -9.58 14.09 -8.96
CA ASP A 213 -8.23 14.64 -8.92
C ASP A 213 -7.33 13.91 -9.89
N HIS A 214 -6.41 14.68 -10.48
CA HIS A 214 -5.35 14.14 -11.30
C HIS A 214 -4.09 14.04 -10.47
N ILE A 215 -3.71 12.80 -10.12
CA ILE A 215 -2.54 12.50 -9.31
C ILE A 215 -1.62 11.58 -10.11
N GLY A 216 -0.33 11.92 -10.12
CA GLY A 216 0.73 11.05 -10.61
C GLY A 216 1.37 10.30 -9.44
N CYS A 217 1.53 8.98 -9.55
CA CYS A 217 2.10 8.15 -8.51
C CYS A 217 3.20 7.24 -9.05
N TRP A 218 4.11 6.85 -8.18
CA TRP A 218 5.06 5.77 -8.44
C TRP A 218 4.33 4.43 -8.36
N ASN A 219 4.45 3.63 -9.42
CA ASN A 219 3.97 2.25 -9.46
C ASN A 219 5.08 1.32 -8.99
N ILE A 220 5.01 0.95 -7.72
CA ILE A 220 5.89 0.03 -7.03
C ILE A 220 5.44 -1.41 -7.29
N TRP A 221 4.13 -1.64 -7.39
CA TRP A 221 3.55 -2.96 -7.59
C TRP A 221 4.07 -3.66 -8.86
N GLU A 222 4.19 -2.95 -9.98
CA GLU A 222 4.75 -3.48 -11.23
C GLU A 222 6.24 -3.83 -11.12
N VAL A 223 6.95 -3.24 -10.17
CA VAL A 223 8.37 -3.56 -9.92
C VAL A 223 8.49 -4.77 -8.99
N ASP A 224 7.69 -4.80 -7.93
CA ASP A 224 7.70 -5.83 -6.91
C ASP A 224 7.04 -7.14 -7.35
N ASN A 225 6.07 -7.07 -8.25
CA ASN A 225 5.42 -8.23 -8.84
C ASN A 225 5.69 -8.30 -10.35
N VAL A 226 6.64 -9.16 -10.72
CA VAL A 226 7.06 -9.37 -12.12
C VAL A 226 5.94 -9.93 -13.02
N PHE A 227 4.88 -10.48 -12.45
CA PHE A 227 3.72 -10.99 -13.19
C PHE A 227 2.59 -9.98 -13.31
N SER A 228 2.72 -8.81 -12.67
CA SER A 228 1.73 -7.74 -12.83
C SER A 228 1.87 -7.11 -14.22
N ASP A 229 0.75 -6.93 -14.90
CA ASP A 229 0.66 -6.28 -16.20
C ASP A 229 0.45 -4.76 -16.10
N GLY A 230 0.18 -4.24 -14.89
CA GLY A 230 0.01 -2.82 -14.68
C GLY A 230 -0.11 -2.37 -13.22
N PRO A 231 -0.38 -1.06 -13.03
CA PRO A 231 -0.63 -0.47 -11.73
C PRO A 231 -2.01 -0.85 -11.19
N ARG A 232 -2.21 -0.61 -9.90
CA ARG A 232 -3.51 -0.81 -9.24
C ARG A 232 -4.29 0.51 -9.17
N GLY A 233 -5.45 0.61 -9.83
CA GLY A 233 -6.39 1.73 -9.68
C GLY A 233 -6.36 2.78 -10.80
N ASN A 234 -7.10 3.88 -10.58
CA ASN A 234 -7.61 4.73 -11.68
C ASN A 234 -6.85 6.04 -11.92
N ILE A 235 -5.64 6.19 -11.37
CA ILE A 235 -4.81 7.41 -11.46
C ILE A 235 -3.64 7.23 -12.43
N SER A 236 -2.85 8.29 -12.64
CA SER A 236 -1.68 8.21 -13.52
C SER A 236 -0.50 7.58 -12.78
N TYR A 237 0.18 6.65 -13.43
CA TYR A 237 1.22 5.86 -12.80
C TYR A 237 2.51 5.88 -13.60
N THR A 238 3.62 6.15 -12.94
CA THR A 238 4.96 5.98 -13.51
C THR A 238 5.60 4.76 -12.87
N ARG A 239 6.00 3.79 -13.70
CA ARG A 239 6.73 2.62 -13.22
C ARG A 239 7.97 3.08 -12.47
N ALA A 240 8.15 2.62 -11.23
CA ALA A 240 9.36 2.96 -10.49
C ALA A 240 10.60 2.24 -11.06
N PRO A 241 11.80 2.80 -10.88
CA PRO A 241 13.03 2.15 -11.32
C PRO A 241 13.23 0.78 -10.66
N PRO A 242 13.76 -0.24 -11.36
CA PRO A 242 14.06 -1.55 -10.77
C PRO A 242 14.98 -1.51 -9.54
N SER A 243 15.70 -0.41 -9.32
CA SER A 243 16.54 -0.20 -8.14
C SER A 243 15.75 0.03 -6.83
N VAL A 244 14.42 0.18 -6.89
CA VAL A 244 13.61 0.25 -5.65
C VAL A 244 13.46 -1.09 -4.96
N LYS A 245 13.54 -2.18 -5.74
CA LYS A 245 13.56 -3.55 -5.24
C LYS A 245 14.73 -3.76 -4.29
N LEU A 246 14.49 -4.57 -3.26
CA LEU A 246 15.51 -4.94 -2.30
C LEU A 246 16.64 -5.74 -2.97
N ILE A 247 16.27 -6.67 -3.84
CA ILE A 247 17.19 -7.48 -4.66
C ILE A 247 16.84 -7.25 -6.14
N PRO A 248 17.47 -6.25 -6.79
CA PRO A 248 17.20 -5.95 -8.20
C PRO A 248 17.41 -7.16 -9.10
N GLY A 249 16.43 -7.43 -9.97
CA GLY A 249 16.46 -8.54 -10.93
C GLY A 249 16.10 -9.92 -10.36
N TYR A 250 15.85 -10.05 -9.05
CA TYR A 250 15.36 -11.30 -8.48
C TYR A 250 13.83 -11.34 -8.56
N GLU A 251 13.29 -12.26 -9.35
CA GLU A 251 11.86 -12.38 -9.63
C GLU A 251 11.02 -12.78 -8.40
N HIS A 252 11.63 -13.50 -7.46
CA HIS A 252 10.97 -13.95 -6.22
C HIS A 252 11.13 -12.97 -5.06
N ASP A 253 11.85 -11.86 -5.24
CA ASP A 253 11.78 -10.75 -4.30
C ASP A 253 10.53 -9.94 -4.61
N SER A 254 9.69 -9.70 -3.61
CA SER A 254 8.52 -8.82 -3.73
C SER A 254 8.66 -7.59 -2.84
N HIS A 255 9.86 -7.32 -2.32
CA HIS A 255 10.06 -6.22 -1.38
C HIS A 255 10.76 -5.03 -2.04
N SER A 256 10.32 -3.85 -1.64
CA SER A 256 10.98 -2.58 -1.91
C SER A 256 11.71 -2.07 -0.68
N SER A 257 12.80 -1.33 -0.88
CA SER A 257 13.55 -0.70 0.22
C SER A 257 13.02 0.71 0.52
N PHE A 258 12.80 1.02 1.81
CA PHE A 258 12.45 2.37 2.25
C PHE A 258 13.42 3.43 1.71
N TRP A 259 14.72 3.14 1.73
CA TRP A 259 15.75 4.09 1.32
C TRP A 259 15.73 4.33 -0.18
N SER A 260 15.48 3.30 -0.98
CA SER A 260 15.36 3.45 -2.42
C SER A 260 14.09 4.17 -2.83
N LEU A 261 12.97 3.93 -2.13
CA LEU A 261 11.74 4.71 -2.32
C LEU A 261 11.94 6.17 -1.91
N ALA A 262 12.53 6.43 -0.75
CA ALA A 262 12.82 7.78 -0.28
C ALA A 262 13.66 8.60 -1.28
N LYS A 263 14.59 7.98 -2.02
CA LYS A 263 15.33 8.67 -3.09
C LYS A 263 14.41 9.27 -4.17
N LEU A 264 13.30 8.61 -4.48
CA LEU A 264 12.29 9.10 -5.44
C LEU A 264 11.48 10.30 -4.92
N ALA A 265 11.54 10.58 -3.61
CA ALA A 265 10.90 11.74 -3.00
C ALA A 265 11.68 13.04 -3.23
N PHE A 266 12.97 12.94 -3.58
CA PHE A 266 13.86 14.09 -3.75
C PHE A 266 13.97 14.49 -5.23
N PRO A 267 14.10 15.79 -5.55
CA PRO A 267 14.10 16.27 -6.93
C PRO A 267 15.10 15.57 -7.85
N GLN A 268 16.33 15.31 -7.37
CA GLN A 268 17.36 14.64 -8.16
C GLN A 268 16.99 13.18 -8.48
N GLY A 269 16.63 12.39 -7.47
CA GLY A 269 16.29 10.98 -7.67
C GLY A 269 15.04 10.80 -8.53
N ARG A 270 14.05 11.69 -8.37
CA ARG A 270 12.88 11.78 -9.24
C ARG A 270 13.27 12.13 -10.69
N ALA A 271 14.07 13.16 -10.89
CA ALA A 271 14.50 13.59 -12.23
C ALA A 271 15.31 12.49 -12.94
N ASP A 272 16.22 11.82 -12.24
CA ASP A 272 17.02 10.72 -12.78
C ASP A 272 16.16 9.54 -13.23
N ALA A 273 15.11 9.20 -12.47
CA ALA A 273 14.15 8.17 -12.84
C ALA A 273 13.32 8.59 -14.08
N LEU A 274 12.81 9.82 -14.10
CA LEU A 274 11.99 10.35 -15.19
C LEU A 274 12.77 10.62 -16.49
N ALA A 275 14.09 10.78 -16.41
CA ALA A 275 14.96 10.93 -17.58
C ALA A 275 15.04 9.66 -18.44
N LYS A 276 14.47 8.54 -17.98
CA LYS A 276 14.46 7.25 -18.67
C LYS A 276 13.03 6.75 -18.91
N PRO A 277 12.25 7.42 -19.76
CA PRO A 277 10.84 7.07 -19.98
C PRO A 277 10.63 5.67 -20.60
N ASP A 278 11.64 5.14 -21.30
CA ASP A 278 11.59 3.77 -21.84
C ASP A 278 11.70 2.71 -20.72
N GLU A 279 12.46 3.00 -19.66
CA GLU A 279 12.60 2.11 -18.49
C GLU A 279 11.47 2.33 -17.47
N ASN A 280 11.03 3.59 -17.33
CA ASN A 280 10.08 4.05 -16.31
C ASN A 280 8.89 4.76 -16.97
N PRO A 281 8.06 4.06 -17.77
CA PRO A 281 6.98 4.70 -18.51
C PRO A 281 5.90 5.25 -17.57
N THR A 282 5.42 6.46 -17.89
CA THR A 282 4.19 7.02 -17.32
C THR A 282 2.99 6.56 -18.15
N ARG A 283 2.05 5.88 -17.50
CA ARG A 283 0.79 5.41 -18.09
C ARG A 283 -0.35 6.37 -17.76
N PRO A 284 -1.30 6.57 -18.68
CA PRO A 284 -2.46 7.43 -18.44
C PRO A 284 -3.38 6.86 -17.35
N SER A 285 -4.05 7.75 -16.63
CA SER A 285 -5.19 7.39 -15.77
C SER A 285 -6.33 6.74 -16.57
N GLU A 286 -6.98 5.72 -16.01
CA GLU A 286 -8.02 4.94 -16.69
C GLU A 286 -9.23 5.82 -17.11
N GLY A 287 -9.67 6.71 -16.22
CA GLY A 287 -10.90 7.49 -16.43
C GLY A 287 -10.77 8.66 -17.41
N ASN A 288 -9.73 9.48 -17.26
CA ASN A 288 -9.61 10.74 -17.99
C ASN A 288 -8.43 10.74 -18.98
N GLN A 289 -7.68 9.63 -19.08
CA GLN A 289 -6.53 9.46 -19.97
C GLN A 289 -5.43 10.50 -19.76
N VAL A 290 -5.37 11.07 -18.55
CA VAL A 290 -4.38 12.07 -18.18
C VAL A 290 -3.08 11.37 -17.80
N VAL A 291 -1.98 11.80 -18.43
CA VAL A 291 -0.61 11.32 -18.18
C VAL A 291 0.11 12.35 -17.32
N LEU A 292 0.33 12.01 -16.05
CA LEU A 292 1.06 12.82 -15.09
C LEU A 292 2.17 12.00 -14.43
N PRO A 293 3.42 12.50 -14.44
CA PRO A 293 4.46 11.91 -13.62
C PRO A 293 4.17 12.17 -12.13
N PRO A 294 4.77 11.38 -11.22
CA PRO A 294 4.79 11.63 -9.79
C PRO A 294 5.11 13.10 -9.48
N ASP A 295 4.39 13.67 -8.54
CA ASP A 295 4.50 15.09 -8.19
C ASP A 295 5.56 15.35 -7.11
N GLU A 296 6.10 16.56 -7.06
CA GLU A 296 7.08 16.95 -6.03
C GLU A 296 6.44 17.45 -4.73
N GLN A 297 5.28 18.08 -4.80
CA GLN A 297 4.53 18.54 -3.62
C GLN A 297 3.80 17.34 -3.00
N LEU A 298 2.97 16.62 -3.76
CA LEU A 298 2.24 15.43 -3.31
C LEU A 298 2.92 14.15 -3.82
N LEU A 299 3.87 13.63 -3.05
CA LEU A 299 4.49 12.35 -3.34
C LEU A 299 3.44 11.24 -3.20
N CYS A 300 3.38 10.33 -4.17
CA CYS A 300 2.41 9.26 -4.14
C CYS A 300 3.03 7.93 -4.57
N TYR A 301 2.68 6.87 -3.85
CA TYR A 301 3.00 5.49 -4.18
C TYR A 301 1.71 4.69 -4.33
N ASP A 302 1.67 3.72 -5.25
CA ASP A 302 0.48 2.90 -5.45
C ASP A 302 0.31 1.82 -4.38
N TYR A 303 1.42 1.27 -3.88
CA TYR A 303 1.42 0.13 -2.99
C TYR A 303 2.65 0.13 -2.07
N LEU A 304 2.43 0.04 -0.75
CA LEU A 304 3.51 0.09 0.24
C LEU A 304 3.53 -1.10 1.21
N TYR A 305 2.75 -2.15 0.98
CA TYR A 305 2.68 -3.29 1.91
C TYR A 305 4.03 -4.03 2.07
N TYR A 306 4.75 -4.28 0.97
CA TYR A 306 6.01 -5.04 0.98
C TYR A 306 7.27 -4.19 1.17
N VAL A 307 7.15 -2.99 1.75
CA VAL A 307 8.31 -2.13 1.99
C VAL A 307 9.05 -2.57 3.24
N CYS A 308 10.38 -2.65 3.17
CA CYS A 308 11.22 -3.06 4.28
C CYS A 308 12.40 -2.12 4.54
N ALA A 309 12.87 -2.11 5.79
CA ALA A 309 14.02 -1.32 6.25
C ALA A 309 15.36 -2.07 6.10
N LEU A 310 15.38 -3.17 5.34
CA LEU A 310 16.61 -3.90 5.11
C LEU A 310 17.50 -3.10 4.15
N GLU A 311 18.73 -2.83 4.59
CA GLU A 311 19.81 -2.43 3.69
C GLU A 311 20.56 -3.71 3.30
N VAL A 312 20.52 -4.08 2.02
CA VAL A 312 21.41 -5.13 1.51
C VAL A 312 22.81 -4.53 1.53
N ARG A 313 23.51 -4.70 2.65
CA ARG A 313 24.97 -4.58 2.62
C ARG A 313 25.42 -5.63 1.64
N ALA A 314 26.16 -5.20 0.61
CA ALA A 314 26.84 -6.13 -0.28
C ALA A 314 27.54 -7.15 0.62
N ILE A 315 27.03 -8.38 0.64
CA ILE A 315 27.81 -9.50 1.14
C ILE A 315 28.99 -9.46 0.19
N PRO A 316 30.22 -9.14 0.65
CA PRO A 316 31.38 -9.11 -0.22
C PRO A 316 31.32 -10.41 -0.98
N HIS A 317 31.26 -10.30 -2.32
CA HIS A 317 31.13 -11.41 -3.24
C HIS A 317 31.86 -12.57 -2.60
N CYS A 318 31.16 -13.63 -2.21
CA CYS A 318 31.85 -14.82 -1.74
C CYS A 318 32.75 -15.19 -2.92
N ASP A 319 34.04 -14.84 -2.81
CA ASP A 319 35.04 -15.13 -3.81
C ASP A 319 34.98 -16.65 -3.95
N VAL A 320 34.21 -17.12 -4.93
CA VAL A 320 34.19 -18.53 -5.29
C VAL A 320 35.64 -18.79 -5.65
N PRO A 321 36.37 -19.61 -4.87
CA PRO A 321 37.78 -19.80 -5.11
C PRO A 321 37.91 -20.25 -6.56
N THR A 322 38.61 -19.46 -7.37
CA THR A 322 38.94 -19.86 -8.73
C THR A 322 39.65 -21.21 -8.60
N PRO A 323 39.18 -22.28 -9.26
CA PRO A 323 39.83 -23.57 -9.17
C PRO A 323 41.30 -23.38 -9.57
N ARG A 324 42.22 -23.70 -8.65
CA ARG A 324 43.64 -23.71 -8.97
C ARG A 324 43.83 -24.77 -10.04
N SER A 325 44.32 -24.36 -11.20
CA SER A 325 44.88 -25.27 -12.18
C SER A 325 46.10 -25.94 -11.56
N GLU A 326 46.01 -27.24 -11.28
CA GLU A 326 47.16 -28.11 -11.05
C GLU A 326 47.84 -28.48 -12.38
#